data_AF-A0A4Q4THU2-F1
#
_entry.id   AF-A0A4Q4THU2-F1
#
_cell.length_a   1.000
_cell.length_b   1.000
_cell.length_c   1.000
_cell.angle_alpha   90.00
_cell.angle_beta   90.00
_cell.angle_gamma   90.00
#
_symmetry.space_group_name_H-M   'P 1'
#
loop_
_entity.id
_entity.type
_entity.pdbx_description
1 polymer ?
#
loop_
_entity_poly.entity_id
_entity_poly.type
_entity_poly.pdbx_seq_one_letter_code
_entity_poly.pdbx_strand_id
1 'polypeptide(L)'
;MLMRLESDRSVASRLQPDGVSPFIHGDLHLENILCDVEGSRFWLVDPRGYPTCDIYYDLGKLAHSYNSGYDLLHEGRHTADFSISADGHFGSINYEFLPKDLVERYAELNSRMDKVVHEPLERHGEDKAQIDLRIRFNEAMHFCSDMPFHINTNAKPYIAQPIYAIGAKLLSEVLVMLGIDLEECAALQDEALARLTTIGKKPWRFEG
;
A
#
# COMPACT_ATOMS: atom_id res chain seq x y z
N MET A 1 -0.27 2.96 -15.08
CA MET A 1 -0.97 3.52 -13.90
C MET A 1 -0.28 4.78 -13.36
N LEU A 2 0.89 4.71 -12.70
CA LEU A 2 1.55 5.90 -12.12
C LEU A 2 1.81 7.02 -13.15
N MET A 3 2.26 6.69 -14.36
CA MET A 3 2.47 7.68 -15.43
C MET A 3 1.18 8.44 -15.79
N ARG A 4 0.02 7.78 -15.79
CA ARG A 4 -1.28 8.41 -16.06
C ARG A 4 -1.74 9.31 -14.92
N LEU A 5 -1.42 8.93 -13.69
CA LEU A 5 -1.70 9.74 -12.50
C LEU A 5 -0.86 11.02 -12.50
N GLU A 6 0.43 10.90 -12.82
CA GLU A 6 1.36 12.04 -12.86
C GLU A 6 1.10 13.01 -14.02
N SER A 7 0.46 12.56 -15.10
CA SER A 7 0.17 13.41 -16.26
C SER A 7 -0.99 14.37 -16.02
N ASP A 8 -1.82 14.13 -14.99
CA ASP A 8 -2.98 14.96 -14.66
C ASP A 8 -2.79 15.62 -13.29
N ARG A 9 -2.31 16.88 -13.30
CA ARG A 9 -2.07 17.64 -12.08
C ARG A 9 -3.33 17.88 -11.25
N SER A 10 -4.48 18.04 -11.89
CA SER A 10 -5.75 18.29 -11.19
C SER A 10 -6.21 17.04 -10.44
N VAL A 11 -5.97 15.87 -11.02
CA VAL A 11 -6.26 14.60 -10.36
C VAL A 11 -5.23 14.33 -9.26
N ALA A 12 -3.94 14.50 -9.54
CA ALA A 12 -2.87 14.30 -8.57
C ALA A 12 -2.99 15.21 -7.34
N SER A 13 -3.51 16.44 -7.48
CA SER A 13 -3.71 17.34 -6.34
C SER A 13 -4.72 16.82 -5.31
N ARG A 14 -5.62 15.89 -5.68
CA ARG A 14 -6.52 15.26 -4.71
C ARG A 14 -5.79 14.33 -3.73
N LEU A 15 -4.63 13.81 -4.14
CA LEU A 15 -3.78 12.96 -3.31
C LEU A 15 -2.84 13.78 -2.42
N GLN A 16 -2.72 15.08 -2.65
CA GLN A 16 -1.88 15.93 -1.82
C GLN A 16 -2.56 16.16 -0.47
N PRO A 17 -1.85 15.95 0.65
CA PRO A 17 -2.36 16.26 1.97
C PRO A 17 -2.40 17.77 2.18
N ASP A 18 -3.26 18.22 3.08
CA ASP A 18 -3.41 19.65 3.39
C ASP A 18 -2.22 20.20 4.20
N GLY A 19 -1.43 19.31 4.81
CA GLY A 19 -0.24 19.65 5.56
C GLY A 19 0.59 18.42 5.96
N VAL A 20 1.77 18.70 6.52
CA VAL A 20 2.68 17.71 7.09
C VAL A 20 2.93 18.00 8.57
N SER A 21 3.30 16.98 9.32
CA SER A 21 3.52 17.03 10.76
C SER A 21 4.83 16.33 11.13
N PRO A 22 5.56 16.80 12.17
CA PRO A 22 6.65 16.04 12.77
C PRO A 22 6.14 14.88 13.66
N PHE A 23 4.84 14.85 13.97
CA PHE A 23 4.22 13.80 14.77
C PHE A 23 3.77 12.64 13.87
N ILE A 24 4.76 11.94 13.33
CA ILE A 24 4.57 10.73 12.52
C ILE A 24 5.42 9.60 13.11
N HIS A 25 4.95 8.37 12.97
CA HIS A 25 5.71 7.17 13.28
C HIS A 25 6.65 6.82 12.11
N GLY A 26 6.14 6.91 10.88
CA GLY A 26 6.85 6.58 9.63
C GLY A 26 6.93 5.08 9.32
N ASP A 27 6.49 4.24 10.25
CA ASP A 27 6.42 2.78 10.07
C ASP A 27 5.28 2.19 10.91
N LEU A 28 4.13 2.87 10.90
CA LEU A 28 2.99 2.48 11.74
C LEU A 28 2.27 1.27 11.14
N HIS A 29 2.72 0.06 11.48
CA HIS A 29 2.07 -1.20 11.10
C HIS A 29 1.83 -2.07 12.34
N LEU A 30 1.02 -3.13 12.24
CA LEU A 30 0.56 -3.86 13.43
C LEU A 30 1.70 -4.52 14.22
N GLU A 31 2.77 -4.99 13.56
CA GLU A 31 3.92 -5.59 14.25
C GLU A 31 4.71 -4.56 15.10
N ASN A 32 4.55 -3.26 14.81
CA ASN A 32 5.15 -2.15 15.56
C ASN A 32 4.24 -1.62 16.69
N ILE A 33 3.16 -2.34 17.01
CA ILE A 33 2.24 -2.03 18.12
C ILE A 33 2.30 -3.15 19.16
N LEU A 34 2.95 -2.89 20.29
CA LEU A 34 2.98 -3.82 21.42
C LEU A 34 1.77 -3.58 22.32
N CYS A 35 1.06 -4.63 22.68
CA CYS A 35 -0.15 -4.54 23.50
C CYS A 35 -0.02 -5.33 24.82
N ASP A 36 -0.30 -4.66 25.94
CA ASP A 36 -0.60 -5.27 27.23
C ASP A 36 -2.12 -5.39 27.35
N VAL A 37 -2.62 -6.59 27.02
CA VAL A 37 -4.06 -6.88 26.97
C VAL A 37 -4.70 -6.79 28.36
N GLU A 38 -4.01 -7.27 29.40
CA GLU A 38 -4.53 -7.25 30.76
C GLU A 38 -4.59 -5.82 31.32
N GLY A 39 -3.55 -5.03 31.06
CA GLY A 39 -3.45 -3.64 31.49
C GLY A 39 -4.18 -2.64 30.60
N SER A 40 -4.72 -3.05 29.45
CA SER A 40 -5.31 -2.15 28.43
C SER A 40 -4.35 -1.03 28.01
N ARG A 41 -3.07 -1.34 27.81
CA ARG A 41 -2.03 -0.40 27.38
C ARG A 41 -1.41 -0.87 26.08
N PHE A 42 -0.88 0.07 25.31
CA PHE A 42 -0.07 -0.25 24.14
C PHE A 42 1.13 0.70 24.04
N TRP A 43 2.13 0.27 23.27
CA TRP A 43 3.31 1.04 22.93
C TRP A 43 3.54 0.96 21.43
N LEU A 44 3.86 2.10 20.83
CA LEU A 44 4.39 2.16 19.47
C LEU A 44 5.91 2.02 19.56
N VAL A 45 6.47 1.14 18.73
CA VAL A 45 7.91 0.84 18.73
C VAL A 45 8.49 0.96 17.33
N ASP A 46 9.80 1.17 17.26
CA ASP A 46 10.55 1.30 16.00
C ASP A 46 10.02 2.42 15.07
N PRO A 47 9.93 3.69 15.55
CA PRO A 47 9.56 4.79 14.66
C PRO A 47 10.67 5.01 13.63
N ARG A 48 10.36 4.76 12.35
CA ARG A 48 11.25 4.97 11.22
C ARG A 48 10.62 5.97 10.28
N GLY A 49 10.90 7.24 10.49
CA GLY A 49 10.19 8.31 9.80
C GLY A 49 11.08 9.38 9.21
N TYR A 50 10.45 10.19 8.38
CA TYR A 50 11.00 11.45 7.92
C TYR A 50 10.84 12.52 9.02
N PRO A 51 11.64 13.61 8.99
CA PRO A 51 11.47 14.71 9.94
C PRO A 51 10.04 15.29 9.98
N THR A 52 9.34 15.23 8.84
CA THR A 52 7.94 15.60 8.70
C THR A 52 7.29 14.76 7.61
N CYS A 53 6.06 14.30 7.82
CA CYS A 53 5.25 13.61 6.81
C CYS A 53 3.76 13.89 7.06
N ASP A 54 2.88 13.56 6.12
CA ASP A 54 1.44 13.64 6.35
C ASP A 54 0.92 12.39 7.09
N ILE A 55 -0.25 12.52 7.71
CA ILE A 55 -0.85 11.45 8.50
C ILE A 55 -1.29 10.25 7.65
N TYR A 56 -1.63 10.46 6.38
CA TYR A 56 -2.09 9.37 5.52
C TYR A 56 -0.98 8.40 5.15
N TYR A 57 0.28 8.82 5.25
CA TYR A 57 1.42 7.91 5.17
C TYR A 57 1.34 6.82 6.25
N ASP A 58 1.17 7.21 7.52
CA ASP A 58 1.04 6.28 8.65
C ASP A 58 -0.29 5.50 8.59
N LEU A 59 -1.40 6.16 8.25
CA LEU A 59 -2.69 5.47 8.11
C LEU A 59 -2.68 4.46 6.96
N GLY A 60 -1.97 4.76 5.87
CA GLY A 60 -1.73 3.84 4.77
C GLY A 60 -0.83 2.68 5.19
N LYS A 61 0.20 2.91 6.01
CA LYS A 61 1.06 1.84 6.56
C LYS A 61 0.31 0.98 7.58
N LEU A 62 -0.68 1.55 8.26
CA LEU A 62 -1.53 0.80 9.17
C LEU A 62 -2.55 -0.05 8.40
N ALA A 63 -3.17 0.52 7.35
CA ALA A 63 -4.05 -0.20 6.43
C ALA A 63 -3.33 -1.33 5.68
N HIS A 64 -2.07 -1.11 5.31
CA HIS A 64 -1.18 -2.11 4.72
C HIS A 64 -1.17 -3.41 5.54
N SER A 65 -1.20 -3.30 6.87
CA SER A 65 -1.43 -4.41 7.79
C SER A 65 -2.89 -4.84 7.86
N TYR A 66 -3.80 -4.04 8.44
CA TYR A 66 -5.12 -4.54 8.84
C TYR A 66 -6.08 -4.79 7.67
N ASN A 67 -5.96 -4.04 6.57
CA ASN A 67 -6.85 -4.13 5.41
C ASN A 67 -6.30 -5.11 4.37
N SER A 68 -5.01 -5.02 4.06
CA SER A 68 -4.39 -5.83 3.00
C SER A 68 -3.57 -7.02 3.49
N GLY A 69 -3.40 -7.20 4.81
CA GLY A 69 -2.76 -8.37 5.38
C GLY A 69 -1.26 -8.49 5.07
N TYR A 70 -0.54 -7.36 4.97
CA TYR A 70 0.90 -7.39 4.73
C TYR A 70 1.65 -8.27 5.73
N ASP A 71 1.31 -8.19 7.02
CA ASP A 71 1.96 -8.98 8.07
C ASP A 71 1.79 -10.49 7.81
N LEU A 72 0.64 -10.91 7.25
CA LEU A 72 0.41 -12.30 6.84
C LEU A 72 1.32 -12.72 5.69
N LEU A 73 1.55 -11.84 4.70
CA LEU A 73 2.50 -12.10 3.61
C LEU A 73 3.93 -12.17 4.13
N HIS A 74 4.30 -11.21 4.98
CA HIS A 74 5.63 -11.07 5.54
C HIS A 74 6.02 -12.29 6.38
N GLU A 75 5.08 -12.80 7.19
CA GLU A 75 5.25 -14.03 7.96
C GLU A 75 5.11 -15.32 7.13
N GLY A 76 4.87 -15.22 5.81
CA GLY A 76 4.72 -16.37 4.92
C GLY A 76 3.44 -17.17 5.16
N ARG A 77 2.40 -16.54 5.69
CA ARG A 77 1.09 -17.16 5.97
C ARG A 77 0.16 -17.09 4.77
N HIS A 78 0.65 -17.59 3.63
CA HIS A 78 -0.11 -17.60 2.39
C HIS A 78 0.35 -18.70 1.45
N THR A 79 -0.50 -19.02 0.49
CA THR A 79 -0.11 -19.70 -0.75
C THR A 79 0.01 -18.66 -1.86
N ALA A 80 0.86 -18.93 -2.85
CA ALA A 80 0.98 -18.10 -4.03
C ALA A 80 1.36 -18.96 -5.24
N ASP A 81 0.66 -18.75 -6.34
CA ASP A 81 0.90 -19.38 -7.62
C ASP A 81 0.88 -18.34 -8.73
N PHE A 82 1.75 -18.55 -9.73
CA PHE A 82 1.84 -17.69 -10.90
C PHE A 82 1.71 -18.50 -12.17
N SER A 83 0.92 -18.01 -13.12
CA SER A 83 0.81 -18.58 -14.45
C SER A 83 0.81 -17.49 -15.52
N ILE A 84 1.27 -17.85 -16.71
CA ILE A 84 1.19 -17.01 -17.91
C ILE A 84 0.30 -17.77 -18.90
N SER A 85 -0.61 -17.07 -19.56
CA SER A 85 -1.45 -17.61 -20.63
C SER A 85 -0.60 -18.17 -21.77
N ALA A 86 -1.16 -19.11 -22.53
CA ALA A 86 -0.44 -19.77 -23.61
C ALA A 86 0.04 -18.81 -24.73
N ASP A 87 -0.65 -17.69 -24.91
CA ASP A 87 -0.28 -16.62 -25.85
C ASP A 87 0.74 -15.62 -25.28
N GLY A 88 1.12 -15.76 -24.00
CA GLY A 88 2.09 -14.88 -23.34
C GLY A 88 1.56 -13.50 -22.95
N HIS A 89 0.28 -13.19 -23.22
CA HIS A 89 -0.26 -11.84 -23.04
C HIS A 89 -0.81 -11.57 -21.63
N PHE A 90 -1.20 -12.61 -20.90
CA PHE A 90 -1.81 -12.48 -19.58
C PHE A 90 -1.02 -13.23 -18.51
N GLY A 91 -0.61 -12.52 -17.47
CA GLY A 91 -0.09 -13.11 -16.23
C GLY A 91 -1.19 -13.17 -15.17
N SER A 92 -1.30 -14.29 -14.46
CA SER A 92 -2.18 -14.45 -13.31
C SER A 92 -1.35 -14.74 -12.07
N ILE A 93 -1.59 -13.96 -11.01
CA ILE A 93 -1.05 -14.22 -9.67
C ILE A 93 -2.24 -14.59 -8.79
N ASN A 94 -2.25 -15.82 -8.30
CA ASN A 94 -3.26 -16.31 -7.36
C ASN A 94 -2.61 -16.47 -5.99
N TYR A 95 -3.28 -16.03 -4.93
CA TYR A 95 -2.79 -16.21 -3.57
C TYR A 95 -3.97 -16.35 -2.60
N GLU A 96 -3.74 -17.06 -1.50
CA GLU A 96 -4.72 -17.22 -0.42
C GLU A 96 -4.01 -17.01 0.93
N PHE A 97 -4.60 -16.19 1.80
CA PHE A 97 -4.13 -16.01 3.17
C PHE A 97 -4.53 -17.17 4.07
N LEU A 98 -3.64 -17.54 4.99
CA LEU A 98 -3.81 -18.64 5.92
C LEU A 98 -3.40 -18.23 7.35
N PRO A 99 -3.84 -18.97 8.38
CA PRO A 99 -5.02 -19.81 8.37
C PRO A 99 -6.31 -18.95 8.34
N LYS A 100 -7.45 -19.55 7.94
CA LYS A 100 -8.70 -18.81 7.71
C LYS A 100 -9.24 -18.09 8.95
N ASP A 101 -9.05 -18.65 10.13
CA ASP A 101 -9.45 -18.02 11.39
C ASP A 101 -8.65 -16.73 11.68
N LEU A 102 -7.38 -16.68 11.27
CA LEU A 102 -6.59 -15.46 11.34
C LEU A 102 -7.07 -14.42 10.32
N VAL A 103 -7.42 -14.86 9.11
CA VAL A 103 -8.02 -13.99 8.08
C VAL A 103 -9.33 -13.36 8.57
N GLU A 104 -10.18 -14.14 9.22
CA GLU A 104 -11.42 -13.66 9.83
C GLU A 104 -11.16 -12.60 10.91
N ARG A 105 -10.11 -12.77 11.72
CA ARG A 105 -9.70 -11.75 12.72
C ARG A 105 -9.22 -10.46 12.07
N TYR A 106 -8.47 -10.52 10.98
CA TYR A 106 -8.08 -9.33 10.22
C TYR A 106 -9.29 -8.63 9.61
N ALA A 107 -10.25 -9.38 9.08
CA ALA A 107 -11.50 -8.81 8.56
C ALA A 107 -12.32 -8.12 9.67
N GLU A 108 -12.39 -8.71 10.86
CA GLU A 108 -13.03 -8.10 12.02
C GLU A 108 -12.29 -6.82 12.46
N LEU A 109 -10.95 -6.87 12.52
CA LEU A 109 -10.13 -5.70 12.85
C LEU A 109 -10.38 -4.56 11.85
N ASN A 110 -10.35 -4.85 10.54
CA ASN A 110 -10.61 -3.88 9.49
C ASN A 110 -11.97 -3.18 9.68
N SER A 111 -13.03 -3.96 9.97
CA SER A 111 -14.37 -3.42 10.24
C SER A 111 -14.39 -2.48 11.46
N ARG A 112 -13.61 -2.77 12.50
CA ARG A 112 -13.49 -1.90 13.68
C ARG A 112 -12.66 -0.66 13.42
N MET A 113 -11.62 -0.77 12.58
CA MET A 113 -10.71 0.32 12.25
C MET A 113 -11.37 1.45 11.46
N ASP A 114 -12.41 1.16 10.67
CA ASP A 114 -13.15 2.19 9.91
C ASP A 114 -13.56 3.36 10.81
N LYS A 115 -14.17 3.09 11.96
CA LYS A 115 -14.55 4.15 12.92
C LYS A 115 -13.36 4.84 13.56
N VAL A 116 -12.35 4.06 13.95
CA VAL A 116 -11.15 4.58 14.64
C VAL A 116 -10.41 5.60 13.77
N VAL A 117 -10.37 5.36 12.46
CA VAL A 117 -9.66 6.21 11.51
C VAL A 117 -10.52 7.40 11.05
N HIS A 118 -11.79 7.17 10.72
CA HIS A 118 -12.63 8.21 10.13
C HIS A 118 -13.14 9.22 11.17
N GLU A 119 -13.58 8.78 12.35
CA GLU A 119 -14.21 9.67 13.32
C GLU A 119 -13.32 10.86 13.75
N PRO A 120 -11.99 10.71 13.98
CA PRO A 120 -11.13 11.86 14.24
C PRO A 120 -11.02 12.81 13.05
N LEU A 121 -10.80 12.30 11.84
CA LEU A 121 -10.55 13.10 10.63
C LEU A 121 -11.82 13.85 10.18
N GLU A 122 -12.98 13.18 10.19
CA GLU A 122 -14.27 13.79 9.86
C GLU A 122 -14.63 14.90 10.85
N ARG A 123 -14.29 14.75 12.14
CA ARG A 123 -14.46 15.82 13.15
C ARG A 123 -13.60 17.04 12.86
N HIS A 124 -12.50 16.88 12.13
CA HIS A 124 -11.66 17.98 11.66
C HIS A 124 -12.07 18.52 10.29
N GLY A 125 -13.20 18.04 9.73
CA GLY A 125 -13.80 18.57 8.50
C GLY A 125 -13.35 17.88 7.23
N GLU A 126 -12.61 16.76 7.33
CA GLU A 126 -12.24 15.97 6.17
C GLU A 126 -13.41 15.12 5.66
N ASP A 127 -13.59 15.08 4.34
CA ASP A 127 -14.61 14.26 3.70
C ASP A 127 -14.19 12.79 3.66
N LYS A 128 -15.11 11.88 4.00
CA LYS A 128 -14.85 10.43 4.05
C LYS A 128 -14.23 9.91 2.75
N ALA A 129 -14.74 10.32 1.60
CA ALA A 129 -14.24 9.82 0.32
C ALA A 129 -12.81 10.31 0.04
N GLN A 130 -12.41 11.49 0.55
CA GLN A 130 -11.02 11.96 0.48
C GLN A 130 -10.11 11.20 1.45
N ILE A 131 -10.59 10.89 2.66
CA ILE A 131 -9.86 10.07 3.63
C ILE A 131 -9.57 8.69 3.02
N ASP A 132 -10.62 8.00 2.55
CA ASP A 132 -10.50 6.69 1.92
C ASP A 132 -9.53 6.72 0.73
N LEU A 133 -9.62 7.75 -0.12
CA LEU A 133 -8.74 7.93 -1.28
C LEU A 133 -7.27 8.05 -0.87
N ARG A 134 -6.96 8.93 0.10
CA ARG A 134 -5.58 9.20 0.52
C ARG A 134 -4.97 8.03 1.29
N ILE A 135 -5.75 7.33 2.10
CA ILE A 135 -5.32 6.08 2.76
C ILE A 135 -5.03 5.01 1.71
N ARG A 136 -5.97 4.76 0.78
CA ARG A 136 -5.82 3.73 -0.27
C ARG A 136 -4.60 3.99 -1.15
N PHE A 137 -4.35 5.26 -1.47
CA PHE A 137 -3.16 5.65 -2.23
C PHE A 137 -1.88 5.34 -1.47
N ASN A 138 -1.76 5.74 -0.20
CA ASN A 138 -0.58 5.46 0.60
C ASN A 138 -0.38 3.95 0.82
N GLU A 139 -1.46 3.20 1.07
CA GLU A 139 -1.44 1.73 1.16
C GLU A 139 -0.88 1.10 -0.13
N ALA A 140 -1.36 1.55 -1.30
CA ALA A 140 -0.84 1.09 -2.59
C ALA A 140 0.65 1.42 -2.75
N MET A 141 1.07 2.63 -2.35
CA MET A 141 2.47 3.05 -2.44
C MET A 141 3.37 2.17 -1.55
N HIS A 142 2.94 1.84 -0.34
CA HIS A 142 3.69 0.93 0.56
C HIS A 142 3.90 -0.44 -0.08
N PHE A 143 2.86 -1.07 -0.64
CA PHE A 143 3.01 -2.34 -1.37
C PHE A 143 3.96 -2.21 -2.56
N CYS A 144 3.78 -1.16 -3.37
CA CYS A 144 4.60 -0.95 -4.56
C CYS A 144 6.08 -0.71 -4.21
N SER A 145 6.37 -0.03 -3.10
CA SER A 145 7.74 0.23 -2.65
C SER A 145 8.37 -0.93 -1.90
N ASP A 146 7.59 -1.77 -1.23
CA ASP A 146 8.11 -2.87 -0.40
C ASP A 146 8.45 -4.12 -1.25
N MET A 147 7.75 -4.35 -2.37
CA MET A 147 7.94 -5.52 -3.24
C MET A 147 9.40 -5.81 -3.62
N PRO A 148 10.23 -4.83 -4.05
CA PRO A 148 11.61 -5.09 -4.46
C PRO A 148 12.47 -5.71 -3.35
N PHE A 149 12.18 -5.43 -2.08
CA PHE A 149 12.92 -5.98 -0.94
C PHE A 149 12.58 -7.44 -0.63
N HIS A 150 11.47 -7.94 -1.20
CA HIS A 150 10.99 -9.31 -1.01
C HIS A 150 11.30 -10.25 -2.19
N ILE A 151 12.04 -9.77 -3.19
CA ILE A 151 12.43 -10.59 -4.35
C ILE A 151 13.45 -11.64 -3.91
N ASN A 152 12.98 -12.87 -3.73
CA ASN A 152 13.81 -14.02 -3.43
C ASN A 152 13.26 -15.27 -4.14
N THR A 153 13.93 -15.70 -5.21
CA THR A 153 13.53 -16.87 -6.04
C THR A 153 13.53 -18.20 -5.29
N ASN A 154 14.16 -18.26 -4.12
CA ASN A 154 14.24 -19.46 -3.30
C ASN A 154 13.24 -19.45 -2.13
N ALA A 155 12.54 -18.33 -1.89
CA ALA A 155 11.56 -18.23 -0.82
C ALA A 155 10.34 -19.13 -1.08
N LYS A 156 9.85 -19.77 -0.02
CA LYS A 156 8.63 -20.58 -0.02
C LYS A 156 7.82 -20.26 1.24
N PRO A 157 6.63 -19.63 1.13
CA PRO A 157 6.02 -19.13 -0.11
C PRO A 157 6.78 -17.94 -0.72
N TYR A 158 6.51 -17.62 -1.99
CA TYR A 158 7.09 -16.46 -2.66
C TYR A 158 6.33 -15.19 -2.24
N ILE A 159 7.01 -14.26 -1.56
CA ILE A 159 6.38 -13.10 -0.91
C ILE A 159 6.14 -11.95 -1.91
N ALA A 160 7.11 -11.65 -2.78
CA ALA A 160 7.04 -10.50 -3.67
C ALA A 160 5.88 -10.53 -4.69
N GLN A 161 5.42 -11.72 -5.11
CA GLN A 161 4.32 -11.85 -6.09
C GLN A 161 2.98 -11.34 -5.53
N PRO A 162 2.48 -11.83 -4.37
CA PRO A 162 1.32 -11.24 -3.73
C PRO A 162 1.47 -9.75 -3.42
N ILE A 163 2.63 -9.30 -2.94
CA ILE A 163 2.86 -7.86 -2.67
C ILE A 163 2.68 -7.03 -3.94
N TYR A 164 3.27 -7.47 -5.06
CA TYR A 164 3.06 -6.83 -6.36
C TYR A 164 1.59 -6.81 -6.76
N ALA A 165 0.91 -7.95 -6.67
CA ALA A 165 -0.49 -8.09 -7.09
C ALA A 165 -1.42 -7.18 -6.27
N ILE A 166 -1.23 -7.13 -4.95
CA ILE A 166 -2.00 -6.25 -4.06
C ILE A 166 -1.72 -4.79 -4.37
N GLY A 167 -0.46 -4.38 -4.46
CA GLY A 167 -0.10 -3.00 -4.79
C GLY A 167 -0.69 -2.53 -6.12
N ALA A 168 -0.62 -3.36 -7.15
CA ALA A 168 -1.23 -3.07 -8.45
C ALA A 168 -2.76 -2.96 -8.38
N LYS A 169 -3.43 -3.83 -7.62
CA LYS A 169 -4.87 -3.81 -7.40
C LYS A 169 -5.32 -2.56 -6.63
N LEU A 170 -4.64 -2.22 -5.53
CA LEU A 170 -4.95 -1.02 -4.76
C LEU A 170 -4.74 0.24 -5.60
N LEU A 171 -3.67 0.28 -6.40
CA LEU A 171 -3.43 1.40 -7.29
C LEU A 171 -4.52 1.53 -8.35
N SER A 172 -5.01 0.42 -8.93
CA SER A 172 -6.12 0.48 -9.88
C SER A 172 -7.42 0.98 -9.23
N GLU A 173 -7.70 0.59 -7.98
CA GLU A 173 -8.81 1.13 -7.18
C GLU A 173 -8.70 2.65 -6.99
N VAL A 174 -7.51 3.15 -6.64
CA VAL A 174 -7.25 4.60 -6.53
C VAL A 174 -7.55 5.32 -7.84
N LEU A 175 -7.10 4.77 -8.97
CA LEU A 175 -7.35 5.36 -10.28
C LEU A 175 -8.85 5.44 -10.57
N VAL A 176 -9.61 4.39 -10.25
CA VAL A 176 -11.08 4.37 -10.39
C VAL A 176 -11.73 5.42 -9.48
N MET A 177 -11.30 5.56 -8.22
CA MET A 177 -11.80 6.61 -7.29
C MET A 177 -11.49 8.03 -7.78
N LEU A 178 -10.45 8.18 -8.59
CA LEU A 178 -10.08 9.44 -9.24
C LEU A 178 -10.80 9.68 -10.57
N GLY A 179 -11.58 8.71 -11.06
CA GLY A 179 -12.28 8.77 -12.34
C GLY A 179 -11.37 8.55 -13.55
N ILE A 180 -10.21 7.91 -13.37
CA ILE A 180 -9.29 7.56 -14.45
C ILE A 180 -9.70 6.20 -15.03
N ASP A 181 -9.82 6.14 -16.35
CA ASP A 181 -10.04 4.88 -17.07
C ASP A 181 -8.75 4.03 -17.07
N LEU A 182 -8.89 2.76 -16.70
CA LEU A 182 -7.79 1.80 -16.67
C LEU A 182 -7.35 1.38 -18.08
N GLU A 183 -8.22 1.45 -19.09
CA GLU A 183 -7.84 1.17 -20.48
C GLU A 183 -6.86 2.23 -21.01
N GLU A 184 -7.03 3.50 -20.63
CA GLU A 184 -6.06 4.57 -20.92
C GLU A 184 -4.68 4.27 -20.32
N CYS A 185 -4.63 3.57 -19.18
CA CYS A 185 -3.37 3.21 -18.55
C CYS A 185 -2.62 2.11 -19.32
N ALA A 186 -3.33 1.19 -19.97
CA ALA A 186 -2.73 0.15 -20.78
C ALA A 186 -2.05 0.73 -22.03
N ALA A 187 -2.66 1.75 -22.64
CA ALA A 187 -2.08 2.46 -23.79
C ALA A 187 -0.74 3.14 -23.48
N LEU A 188 -0.46 3.44 -22.20
CA LEU A 188 0.76 4.09 -21.74
C LEU A 188 1.86 3.10 -21.31
N GLN A 189 1.64 1.79 -21.43
CA GLN A 189 2.56 0.77 -20.90
C GLN A 189 3.96 0.87 -21.54
N ASP A 190 4.05 0.94 -22.86
CA ASP A 190 5.34 0.98 -23.57
C ASP A 190 6.12 2.26 -23.24
N GLU A 191 5.43 3.41 -23.18
CA GLU A 191 6.03 4.68 -22.79
C GLU A 191 6.53 4.64 -21.33
N ALA A 192 5.73 4.06 -20.42
CA ALA A 192 6.11 3.89 -19.02
C ALA A 192 7.34 3.00 -18.85
N LEU A 193 7.43 1.89 -19.58
CA LEU A 193 8.60 1.01 -19.59
C LEU A 193 9.83 1.72 -20.15
N ALA A 194 9.68 2.47 -21.25
CA ALA A 194 10.76 3.27 -21.82
C ALA A 194 11.28 4.30 -20.80
N ARG A 195 10.39 4.98 -20.06
CA ARG A 195 10.77 5.91 -19.00
C ARG A 195 11.61 5.24 -17.90
N LEU A 196 11.27 4.03 -17.45
CA LEU A 196 12.05 3.30 -16.46
C LEU A 196 13.51 3.07 -16.91
N THR A 197 13.72 2.75 -18.19
CA THR A 197 15.07 2.57 -18.75
C THR A 197 15.92 3.85 -18.74
N THR A 198 15.28 5.03 -18.68
CA THR A 198 15.97 6.34 -18.59
C THR A 198 16.23 6.76 -17.14
N ILE A 199 15.35 6.42 -16.21
CA ILE A 199 15.53 6.70 -14.78
C ILE A 199 16.74 5.94 -14.24
N GLY A 200 16.90 4.67 -14.62
CA GLY A 200 18.03 3.83 -14.18
C GLY A 200 19.42 4.28 -14.70
N LYS A 201 19.49 5.21 -15.66
CA LYS A 201 20.75 5.77 -16.18
C LYS A 201 21.21 7.03 -15.46
N LYS A 202 20.37 7.64 -14.61
CA LYS A 202 20.82 8.73 -13.76
C LYS A 202 21.70 8.15 -12.66
N PRO A 203 22.91 8.67 -12.43
CA PRO A 203 23.74 8.21 -11.31
C PRO A 203 22.96 8.43 -10.01
N TRP A 204 22.81 7.37 -9.22
CA TRP A 204 22.25 7.44 -7.88
C TRP A 204 23.13 8.39 -7.07
N ARG A 205 22.62 9.60 -6.79
CA ARG A 205 23.25 10.49 -5.82
C ARG A 205 22.74 10.10 -4.45
N PHE A 206 23.55 9.35 -3.71
CA PHE A 206 23.44 9.35 -2.25
C PHE A 206 24.04 10.67 -1.78
N GLU A 207 23.21 11.69 -1.65
CA GLU A 207 23.55 12.85 -0.84
C GLU A 207 23.22 12.46 0.61
N GLY A 208 24.26 12.11 1.36
CA GLY A 208 24.24 11.97 2.82
C GLY A 208 24.87 13.18 3.48
#